data_AF-A0A536S0P7-F1
#
_entry.id   AF-A0A536S0P7-F1
#
_cell.length_a   1.000
_cell.length_b   1.000
_cell.length_c   1.000
_cell.angle_alpha   90.00
_cell.angle_beta   90.00
_cell.angle_gamma   90.00
#
_symmetry.space_group_name_H-M   'P 1'
#
loop_
_entity.id
_entity.type
_entity.pdbx_description
1 polymer ?
#
loop_
_entity_poly.entity_id
_entity_poly.type
_entity_poly.pdbx_seq_one_letter_code
_entity_poly.pdbx_strand_id
1 'polypeptide(L)'
;MAAALVLGLYWCVAGIDLNAPQIDRVVLLITGAALLWATLRGSPTAFLTGSYAVVVAISERASREVILDGSDVLRATNESLDVFLSGGDPYAHVLQSTVPPGSPFVYPPGEFLFYLPFKLVFGDINRVDTWAGVAIVALIVVAGVRISFDAVALPAMLYASWGAAGFHAIDGSNDVSASFVLVLALALAVFAAPSRGGRFAFFASALVFGWAMAFKQFAVLALPPLLRHLAVAGASWRRYALAAIGTTAALVLPFLIMDPGAFLEQQLALFTFHQETWGANLLAVAARFGDPTLLLPIFFVLELLLTFAVLAIAVRWSIPTLGAAALAASGAILVPLLLARWTTQPYYVYVGAIVACGIGLLNARVRSV
;
A
#
# COMPACT_ATOMS: atom_id res chain seq x y z
N MET A 1 -5.09 20.59 11.15
CA MET A 1 -5.77 21.45 10.16
C MET A 1 -4.85 22.42 9.46
N ALA A 2 -4.42 23.52 10.10
CA ALA A 2 -3.54 24.52 9.46
C ALA A 2 -2.27 23.90 8.84
N ALA A 3 -1.61 22.97 9.53
CA ALA A 3 -0.44 22.26 8.99
C ALA A 3 -0.72 21.49 7.69
N ALA A 4 -1.89 20.85 7.58
CA ALA A 4 -2.30 20.16 6.35
C ALA A 4 -2.51 21.16 5.21
N LEU A 5 -3.17 22.28 5.48
CA LEU A 5 -3.38 23.33 4.48
C LEU A 5 -2.06 23.93 4.01
N VAL A 6 -1.14 24.21 4.93
CA VAL A 6 0.21 24.69 4.61
C VAL A 6 0.94 23.70 3.70
N LEU A 7 0.92 22.39 3.99
CA LEU A 7 1.51 21.38 3.11
C LEU A 7 0.91 21.40 1.71
N GLY A 8 -0.42 21.48 1.59
CA GLY A 8 -1.08 21.59 0.29
C GLY A 8 -0.70 22.86 -0.46
N LEU A 9 -0.53 23.99 0.24
CA LEU A 9 -0.05 25.24 -0.35
C LEU A 9 1.39 25.14 -0.85
N TYR A 10 2.29 24.54 -0.05
CA TYR A 10 3.67 24.29 -0.46
C TYR A 10 3.73 23.40 -1.70
N TRP A 11 2.90 22.35 -1.75
CA TRP A 11 2.79 21.48 -2.92
C TRP A 11 2.29 22.25 -4.16
N CYS A 12 1.28 23.12 -4.00
CA CYS A 12 0.78 23.94 -5.11
C CYS A 12 1.88 24.81 -5.70
N VAL A 13 2.70 25.45 -4.85
CA VAL A 13 3.81 26.34 -5.28
C VAL A 13 4.98 25.53 -5.85
N ALA A 14 5.37 24.45 -5.19
CA ALA A 14 6.58 23.69 -5.54
C ALA A 14 6.47 22.96 -6.88
N GLY A 15 5.26 22.58 -7.29
CA GLY A 15 5.06 21.91 -8.57
C GLY A 15 4.46 22.78 -9.67
N ILE A 16 4.48 24.12 -9.54
CA ILE A 16 4.19 25.01 -10.66
C ILE A 16 5.25 24.77 -11.74
N ASP A 17 4.84 24.25 -12.88
CA ASP A 17 5.70 24.16 -14.06
C ASP A 17 5.96 25.57 -14.60
N LEU A 18 7.24 25.90 -14.79
CA LEU A 18 7.66 27.19 -15.35
C LEU A 18 7.32 27.30 -16.85
N ASN A 19 7.07 26.17 -17.52
CA ASN A 19 6.90 26.10 -18.96
C ASN A 19 5.43 25.99 -19.40
N ALA A 20 4.49 25.74 -18.48
CA ALA A 20 3.09 25.56 -18.81
C ALA A 20 2.15 26.11 -17.70
N PRO A 21 1.08 26.84 -18.06
CA PRO A 21 0.10 27.28 -17.08
C PRO A 21 -0.69 26.09 -16.49
N GLN A 22 -0.72 26.00 -15.16
CA GLN A 22 -1.44 24.94 -14.42
C GLN A 22 -2.61 25.53 -13.63
N ILE A 23 -3.76 25.65 -14.31
CA ILE A 23 -4.97 26.28 -13.76
C ILE A 23 -5.45 25.57 -12.49
N ASP A 24 -5.41 24.24 -12.48
CA ASP A 24 -5.80 23.41 -11.34
C ASP A 24 -4.98 23.73 -10.09
N ARG A 25 -3.65 23.87 -10.20
CA ARG A 25 -2.78 24.26 -9.09
C ARG A 25 -3.07 25.67 -8.58
N VAL A 26 -3.37 26.62 -9.47
CA VAL A 26 -3.75 27.99 -9.07
C VAL A 26 -5.08 27.98 -8.30
N VAL A 27 -6.08 27.25 -8.79
CA VAL A 27 -7.38 27.11 -8.10
C VAL A 27 -7.20 26.45 -6.74
N LEU A 28 -6.38 25.39 -6.66
CA LEU A 28 -6.06 24.72 -5.40
C LEU A 28 -5.30 25.64 -4.44
N LEU A 29 -4.36 26.45 -4.92
CA LEU A 29 -3.64 27.43 -4.12
C LEU A 29 -4.61 28.44 -3.47
N ILE A 30 -5.50 29.03 -4.26
CA ILE A 30 -6.51 29.99 -3.78
C ILE A 30 -7.45 29.32 -2.77
N THR A 31 -7.91 28.10 -3.09
CA THR A 31 -8.79 27.32 -2.21
C THR A 31 -8.12 26.99 -0.88
N GLY A 32 -6.87 26.53 -0.92
CA GLY A 32 -6.06 26.24 0.27
C GLY A 32 -5.83 27.48 1.13
N ALA A 33 -5.60 28.64 0.51
CA ALA A 33 -5.37 29.90 1.23
C ALA A 33 -6.67 30.39 1.90
N ALA A 34 -7.80 30.30 1.20
CA ALA A 34 -9.12 30.62 1.75
C ALA A 34 -9.49 29.69 2.92
N LEU A 35 -9.25 28.38 2.76
CA LEU A 35 -9.44 27.41 3.84
C LEU A 35 -8.54 27.69 5.03
N LEU A 36 -7.25 28.03 4.80
CA LEU A 36 -6.31 28.35 5.88
C LEU A 36 -6.77 29.58 6.66
N TRP A 37 -7.18 30.64 5.94
CA TRP A 37 -7.75 31.83 6.56
C TRP A 37 -8.99 31.52 7.41
N ALA A 38 -9.91 30.71 6.87
CA ALA A 38 -11.09 30.27 7.60
C ALA A 38 -10.74 29.44 8.85
N THR A 39 -9.77 28.51 8.75
CA THR A 39 -9.25 27.74 9.89
C THR A 39 -8.67 28.68 10.96
N LEU A 40 -7.86 29.67 10.57
CA LEU A 40 -7.25 30.63 11.51
C LEU A 40 -8.28 31.53 12.21
N ARG A 41 -9.44 31.75 11.59
CA ARG A 41 -10.59 32.43 12.20
C ARG A 41 -11.47 31.52 13.07
N GLY A 42 -11.09 30.25 13.26
CA GLY A 42 -11.84 29.29 14.07
C GLY A 42 -13.05 28.67 13.35
N SER A 43 -13.12 28.76 12.01
CA SER A 43 -14.21 28.14 11.25
C SER A 43 -14.05 26.61 11.19
N PRO A 44 -15.14 25.82 11.26
CA PRO A 44 -15.10 24.37 11.20
C PRO A 44 -14.78 23.88 9.78
N THR A 45 -13.50 23.72 9.50
CA THR A 45 -12.96 23.45 8.15
C THR A 45 -12.45 22.02 7.98
N ALA A 46 -12.58 21.18 9.02
CA ALA A 46 -11.98 19.85 9.10
C ALA A 46 -12.29 18.95 7.89
N PHE A 47 -13.58 18.79 7.58
CA PHE A 47 -14.03 18.03 6.42
C PHE A 47 -13.48 18.61 5.10
N LEU A 48 -13.58 19.94 4.92
CA LEU A 48 -13.15 20.60 3.69
C LEU A 48 -11.65 20.45 3.44
N THR A 49 -10.81 20.45 4.48
CA THR A 49 -9.38 20.19 4.31
C THR A 49 -9.09 18.73 3.97
N GLY A 50 -9.85 17.78 4.51
CA GLY A 50 -9.80 16.39 4.06
C GLY A 50 -10.16 16.26 2.59
N SER A 51 -11.29 16.85 2.16
CA SER A 51 -11.70 16.88 0.75
C SER A 51 -10.66 17.57 -0.14
N TYR A 52 -10.07 18.67 0.33
CA TYR A 52 -8.99 19.38 -0.37
C TYR A 52 -7.78 18.47 -0.59
N ALA A 53 -7.39 17.63 0.38
CA ALA A 53 -6.32 16.64 0.19
C ALA A 53 -6.66 15.63 -0.92
N VAL A 54 -7.92 15.20 -1.05
CA VAL A 54 -8.34 14.31 -2.14
C VAL A 54 -8.20 15.00 -3.50
N VAL A 55 -8.61 16.27 -3.62
CA VAL A 55 -8.48 17.01 -4.89
C VAL A 55 -7.01 17.27 -5.24
N VAL A 56 -6.15 17.57 -4.25
CA VAL A 56 -4.69 17.63 -4.44
C VAL A 56 -4.16 16.30 -4.95
N ALA A 57 -4.59 15.17 -4.36
CA ALA A 57 -4.17 13.84 -4.80
C ALA A 57 -4.59 13.51 -6.23
N ILE A 58 -5.80 13.94 -6.63
CA ILE A 58 -6.30 13.82 -8.00
C ILE A 58 -5.43 14.64 -8.94
N SER A 59 -5.25 15.94 -8.67
CA SER A 59 -4.44 16.83 -9.50
C SER A 59 -3.02 16.29 -9.67
N GLU A 60 -2.34 15.93 -8.57
CA GLU A 60 -0.97 15.42 -8.57
C GLU A 60 -0.78 14.15 -9.39
N ARG A 61 -1.78 13.27 -9.45
CA ARG A 61 -1.67 11.95 -10.12
C ARG A 61 -2.22 11.97 -11.54
N ALA A 62 -3.36 12.65 -11.75
CA ALA A 62 -3.98 12.75 -13.05
C ALA A 62 -3.18 13.62 -14.02
N SER A 63 -2.44 14.62 -13.52
CA SER A 63 -1.61 15.49 -14.37
C SER A 63 -0.33 14.80 -14.87
N ARG A 64 0.03 13.64 -14.32
CA ARG A 64 1.25 12.93 -14.70
C ARG A 64 1.00 12.00 -15.88
N GLU A 65 1.95 11.96 -16.80
CA GLU A 65 1.94 11.03 -17.93
C GLU A 65 2.42 9.65 -17.47
N VAL A 66 1.78 8.60 -17.97
CA VAL A 66 2.19 7.22 -17.67
C VAL A 66 3.60 6.97 -18.23
N ILE A 67 4.46 6.37 -17.41
CA ILE A 67 5.81 5.99 -17.82
C ILE A 67 5.77 4.51 -18.20
N LEU A 68 5.90 4.23 -19.51
CA LEU A 68 5.78 2.87 -20.05
C LEU A 68 7.08 2.07 -19.97
N ASP A 69 8.22 2.75 -19.83
CA ASP A 69 9.58 2.22 -19.73
C ASP A 69 10.13 2.26 -18.30
N GLY A 70 9.25 2.42 -17.30
CA GLY A 70 9.60 2.39 -15.89
C GLY A 70 9.78 0.95 -15.39
N SER A 71 9.05 0.59 -14.34
CA SER A 71 8.98 -0.78 -13.86
C SER A 71 8.27 -1.67 -14.88
N ASP A 72 8.78 -2.88 -15.06
CA ASP A 72 8.22 -3.91 -15.93
C ASP A 72 7.08 -4.70 -15.30
N VAL A 73 6.72 -4.41 -14.04
CA VAL A 73 5.75 -5.17 -13.25
C VAL A 73 4.36 -5.13 -13.87
N LEU A 74 3.79 -3.96 -14.15
CA LEU A 74 2.47 -3.90 -14.80
C LEU A 74 2.51 -4.46 -16.23
N ARG A 75 3.66 -4.43 -16.91
CA ARG A 75 3.80 -5.07 -18.23
C ARG A 75 3.75 -6.59 -18.10
N ALA A 76 4.46 -7.15 -17.11
CA ALA A 76 4.41 -8.56 -16.75
C ALA A 76 2.99 -8.98 -16.35
N THR A 77 2.33 -8.22 -15.48
CA THR A 77 0.94 -8.47 -15.09
C THR A 77 0.00 -8.43 -16.29
N ASN A 78 0.17 -7.48 -17.21
CA ASN A 78 -0.64 -7.40 -18.42
C ASN A 78 -0.42 -8.61 -19.35
N GLU A 79 0.82 -9.04 -19.57
CA GLU A 79 1.12 -10.26 -20.34
C GLU A 79 0.52 -11.50 -19.67
N SER A 80 0.68 -11.64 -18.35
CA SER A 80 0.06 -12.71 -17.55
C SER A 80 -1.47 -12.73 -17.64
N LEU A 81 -2.12 -11.55 -17.67
CA LEU A 81 -3.56 -11.42 -17.91
C LEU A 81 -3.96 -11.93 -19.29
N ASP A 82 -3.21 -11.58 -20.32
CA ASP A 82 -3.48 -12.05 -21.69
C ASP A 82 -3.30 -13.58 -21.79
N VAL A 83 -2.29 -14.15 -21.14
CA VAL A 83 -2.09 -15.60 -21.03
C VAL A 83 -3.28 -16.28 -20.35
N PHE A 84 -3.68 -15.80 -19.18
CA PHE A 84 -4.83 -16.37 -18.45
C PHE A 84 -6.13 -16.29 -19.24
N LEU A 85 -6.40 -15.15 -19.87
CA LEU A 85 -7.61 -14.94 -20.68
C LEU A 85 -7.64 -15.84 -21.92
N SER A 86 -6.48 -16.29 -22.40
CA SER A 86 -6.36 -17.29 -23.46
C SER A 86 -6.48 -18.74 -22.98
N GLY A 87 -6.67 -18.95 -21.67
CA GLY A 87 -6.78 -20.27 -21.05
C GLY A 87 -5.44 -20.91 -20.64
N GLY A 88 -4.34 -20.14 -20.68
CA GLY A 88 -3.03 -20.57 -20.20
C GLY A 88 -2.81 -20.37 -18.70
N ASP A 89 -1.73 -20.96 -18.18
CA ASP A 89 -1.25 -20.72 -16.82
C ASP A 89 -0.21 -19.59 -16.79
N PRO A 90 -0.47 -18.45 -16.14
CA PRO A 90 0.49 -17.36 -16.00
C PRO A 90 1.81 -17.75 -15.31
N TYR A 91 1.79 -18.76 -14.44
CA TYR A 91 2.98 -19.16 -13.66
C TYR A 91 3.89 -20.13 -14.43
N ALA A 92 3.37 -20.80 -15.45
CA ALA A 92 4.13 -21.64 -16.37
C ALA A 92 4.64 -20.87 -17.61
N HIS A 93 4.26 -19.60 -17.75
CA HIS A 93 4.57 -18.78 -18.91
C HIS A 93 5.89 -18.00 -18.75
N VAL A 94 6.69 -17.98 -19.82
CA VAL A 94 7.97 -17.26 -19.86
C VAL A 94 7.73 -15.83 -20.37
N LEU A 95 7.69 -14.87 -19.44
CA LEU A 95 7.33 -13.49 -19.74
C LEU A 95 8.35 -12.81 -20.65
N GLN A 96 7.88 -12.21 -21.73
CA GLN A 96 8.73 -11.44 -22.65
C GLN A 96 8.77 -9.95 -22.31
N SER A 97 7.79 -9.47 -21.56
CA SER A 97 7.68 -8.07 -21.16
C SER A 97 8.65 -7.67 -20.04
N THR A 98 9.29 -8.61 -19.36
CA THR A 98 10.19 -8.32 -18.24
C THR A 98 11.53 -7.77 -18.71
N VAL A 99 12.30 -7.16 -17.80
CA VAL A 99 13.64 -6.63 -18.07
C VAL A 99 14.64 -7.21 -17.05
N PRO A 100 15.49 -8.18 -17.45
CA PRO A 100 15.57 -8.78 -18.79
C PRO A 100 14.36 -9.68 -19.12
N PRO A 101 14.09 -9.93 -20.42
CA PRO A 101 13.07 -10.90 -20.84
C PRO A 101 13.34 -12.29 -20.30
N GLY A 102 12.28 -13.04 -20.03
CA GLY A 102 12.30 -14.40 -19.48
C GLY A 102 12.24 -14.46 -17.96
N SER A 103 12.00 -13.33 -17.28
CA SER A 103 11.84 -13.35 -15.83
C SER A 103 10.49 -13.98 -15.44
N PRO A 104 10.41 -14.62 -14.26
CA PRO A 104 9.19 -15.27 -13.83
C PRO A 104 8.11 -14.32 -13.32
N PHE A 105 6.84 -14.77 -13.34
CA PHE A 105 5.74 -14.07 -12.67
C PHE A 105 5.73 -14.39 -11.16
N VAL A 106 6.40 -13.57 -10.36
CA VAL A 106 6.65 -13.82 -8.92
C VAL A 106 5.57 -13.27 -7.98
N TYR A 107 4.49 -12.68 -8.52
CA TYR A 107 3.42 -12.09 -7.71
C TYR A 107 2.36 -13.14 -7.34
N PRO A 108 1.78 -13.10 -6.13
CA PRO A 108 0.70 -14.01 -5.79
C PRO A 108 -0.60 -13.60 -6.50
N PRO A 109 -1.57 -14.53 -6.67
CA PRO A 109 -2.67 -14.34 -7.61
C PRO A 109 -3.66 -13.22 -7.26
N GLY A 110 -3.67 -12.74 -6.01
CA GLY A 110 -4.50 -11.60 -5.63
C GLY A 110 -4.10 -10.31 -6.34
N GLU A 111 -2.83 -10.19 -6.76
CA GLU A 111 -2.35 -9.08 -7.59
C GLU A 111 -2.99 -9.14 -8.96
N PHE A 112 -2.82 -10.27 -9.63
CA PHE A 112 -3.39 -10.59 -10.92
C PHE A 112 -4.92 -10.35 -10.96
N LEU A 113 -5.63 -10.87 -9.95
CA LEU A 113 -7.09 -10.77 -9.85
C LEU A 113 -7.58 -9.34 -9.56
N PHE A 114 -6.73 -8.48 -9.01
CA PHE A 114 -7.05 -7.07 -8.80
C PHE A 114 -7.07 -6.29 -10.11
N TYR A 115 -6.14 -6.55 -11.02
CA TYR A 115 -6.06 -5.85 -12.31
C TYR A 115 -7.02 -6.41 -13.36
N LEU A 116 -7.41 -7.68 -13.26
CA LEU A 116 -8.31 -8.36 -14.19
C LEU A 116 -9.59 -7.57 -14.54
N PRO A 117 -10.40 -7.06 -13.58
CA PRO A 117 -11.60 -6.30 -13.94
C PRO A 117 -11.30 -5.03 -14.75
N PHE A 118 -10.16 -4.37 -14.50
CA PHE A 118 -9.79 -3.17 -15.24
C PHE A 118 -9.36 -3.51 -16.67
N LYS A 119 -8.59 -4.58 -16.85
CA LYS A 119 -8.24 -5.11 -18.17
C LYS A 119 -9.50 -5.47 -18.97
N LEU A 120 -10.47 -6.14 -18.35
CA LEU A 120 -11.72 -6.54 -19.02
C LEU A 120 -12.60 -5.35 -19.42
N VAL A 121 -12.67 -4.31 -18.59
CA VAL A 121 -13.56 -3.16 -18.83
C VAL A 121 -12.92 -2.09 -19.70
N PHE A 122 -11.63 -1.81 -19.50
CA PHE A 122 -10.93 -0.68 -20.13
C PHE A 122 -9.87 -1.12 -21.15
N GLY A 123 -9.49 -2.40 -21.19
CA GLY A 123 -8.40 -2.89 -22.05
C GLY A 123 -7.00 -2.47 -21.59
N ASP A 124 -6.89 -1.69 -20.52
CA ASP A 124 -5.65 -1.11 -20.01
C ASP A 124 -5.65 -1.10 -18.47
N ILE A 125 -4.47 -1.31 -17.88
CA ILE A 125 -4.25 -1.32 -16.43
C ILE A 125 -3.27 -0.23 -15.97
N ASN A 126 -2.66 0.52 -16.89
CA ASN A 126 -1.58 1.46 -16.56
C ASN A 126 -1.98 2.63 -15.66
N ARG A 127 -3.29 2.96 -15.61
CA ARG A 127 -3.83 4.02 -14.74
C ARG A 127 -4.43 3.48 -13.44
N VAL A 128 -4.41 2.17 -13.19
CA VAL A 128 -5.02 1.59 -12.00
C VAL A 128 -4.31 2.10 -10.73
N ASP A 129 -2.98 2.12 -10.71
CA ASP A 129 -2.19 2.63 -9.57
C ASP A 129 -2.38 4.14 -9.35
N THR A 130 -2.62 4.90 -10.42
CA THR A 130 -2.98 6.33 -10.35
C THR A 130 -4.23 6.51 -9.49
N TRP A 131 -5.28 5.75 -9.78
CA TRP A 131 -6.54 5.84 -9.05
C TRP A 131 -6.51 5.16 -7.68
N ALA A 132 -5.72 4.08 -7.52
CA ALA A 132 -5.47 3.48 -6.22
C ALA A 132 -4.82 4.48 -5.25
N GLY A 133 -3.85 5.28 -5.73
CA GLY A 133 -3.22 6.34 -4.97
C GLY A 133 -4.18 7.44 -4.51
N VAL A 134 -5.12 7.84 -5.38
CA VAL A 134 -6.21 8.77 -5.01
C VAL A 134 -7.14 8.13 -3.98
N ALA A 135 -7.50 6.86 -4.19
CA ALA A 135 -8.41 6.13 -3.32
C ALA A 135 -7.83 5.93 -1.91
N ILE A 136 -6.52 5.75 -1.76
CA ILE A 136 -5.84 5.73 -0.45
C ILE A 136 -6.13 7.02 0.32
N VAL A 137 -5.94 8.19 -0.30
CA VAL A 137 -6.20 9.49 0.34
C VAL A 137 -7.69 9.62 0.70
N ALA A 138 -8.58 9.24 -0.21
CA ALA A 138 -10.02 9.26 0.04
C ALA A 138 -10.40 8.35 1.22
N LEU A 139 -9.84 7.14 1.32
CA LEU A 139 -10.10 6.22 2.42
C LEU A 139 -9.62 6.75 3.77
N ILE A 140 -8.44 7.39 3.82
CA ILE A 140 -7.95 8.05 5.04
C ILE A 140 -8.93 9.15 5.45
N VAL A 141 -9.44 9.96 4.51
CA VAL A 141 -10.42 11.01 4.81
C VAL A 141 -11.76 10.44 5.25
N VAL A 142 -12.24 9.38 4.61
CA VAL A 142 -13.50 8.68 4.96
C VAL A 142 -13.44 8.11 6.38
N ALA A 143 -12.28 7.59 6.81
CA ALA A 143 -12.11 7.16 8.20
C ALA A 143 -12.41 8.30 9.20
N GLY A 144 -12.13 9.55 8.82
CA GLY A 144 -12.46 10.77 9.56
C GLY A 144 -13.91 10.88 10.03
N VAL A 145 -14.86 10.26 9.31
CA VAL A 145 -16.28 10.20 9.72
C VAL A 145 -16.46 9.55 11.10
N ARG A 146 -15.60 8.60 11.48
CA ARG A 146 -15.67 7.87 12.76
C ARG A 146 -14.72 8.36 13.83
N ILE A 147 -13.60 8.97 13.44
CA ILE A 147 -12.52 9.34 14.36
C ILE A 147 -12.30 10.85 14.49
N SER A 148 -12.94 11.67 13.65
CA SER A 148 -12.73 13.10 13.40
C SER A 148 -11.86 13.38 12.17
N PHE A 149 -12.32 14.34 11.37
CA PHE A 149 -11.59 14.88 10.23
C PHE A 149 -10.29 15.60 10.64
N ASP A 150 -10.21 16.12 11.87
CA ASP A 150 -9.00 16.76 12.38
C ASP A 150 -7.82 15.78 12.50
N ALA A 151 -8.11 14.52 12.84
CA ALA A 151 -7.11 13.48 12.99
C ALA A 151 -6.54 13.01 11.64
N VAL A 152 -7.36 13.03 10.59
CA VAL A 152 -7.00 12.46 9.28
C VAL A 152 -6.50 13.48 8.27
N ALA A 153 -6.83 14.76 8.43
CA ALA A 153 -6.52 15.80 7.45
C ALA A 153 -5.01 15.93 7.14
N LEU A 154 -4.17 15.89 8.18
CA LEU A 154 -2.70 15.98 8.01
C LEU A 154 -2.12 14.74 7.32
N PRO A 155 -2.33 13.51 7.81
CA PRO A 155 -1.83 12.31 7.12
C PRO A 155 -2.37 12.15 5.70
N ALA A 156 -3.65 12.49 5.45
CA ALA A 156 -4.22 12.50 4.10
C ALA A 156 -3.45 13.46 3.19
N MET A 157 -3.21 14.69 3.64
CA MET A 157 -2.45 15.66 2.86
C MET A 157 -1.00 15.23 2.65
N LEU A 158 -0.33 14.69 3.68
CA LEU A 158 1.05 14.21 3.56
C LEU A 158 1.18 13.21 2.40
N TYR A 159 0.30 12.21 2.33
CA TYR A 159 0.32 11.22 1.24
C TYR A 159 -0.17 11.80 -0.10
N ALA A 160 -1.12 12.74 -0.08
CA ALA A 160 -1.60 13.43 -1.28
C ALA A 160 -0.49 14.23 -1.96
N SER A 161 0.28 15.00 -1.19
CA SER A 161 1.36 15.88 -1.66
C SER A 161 2.71 15.19 -1.85
N TRP A 162 2.82 13.90 -1.52
CA TRP A 162 4.09 13.18 -1.58
C TRP A 162 4.44 12.82 -3.02
N GLY A 163 5.34 13.60 -3.64
CA GLY A 163 5.71 13.44 -5.04
C GLY A 163 6.22 12.04 -5.41
N ALA A 164 6.88 11.32 -4.50
CA ALA A 164 7.26 9.93 -4.73
C ALA A 164 6.04 8.99 -4.86
N ALA A 165 5.01 9.18 -4.02
CA ALA A 165 3.77 8.44 -4.15
C ALA A 165 2.97 8.82 -5.41
N GLY A 166 3.13 10.04 -5.92
CA GLY A 166 2.59 10.46 -7.22
C GLY A 166 3.33 9.81 -8.39
N PHE A 167 4.68 9.78 -8.33
CA PHE A 167 5.52 9.15 -9.34
C PHE A 167 5.32 7.64 -9.43
N HIS A 168 5.31 6.94 -8.29
CA HIS A 168 5.10 5.48 -8.28
C HIS A 168 3.66 5.05 -8.56
N ALA A 169 2.75 6.00 -8.78
CA ALA A 169 1.38 5.73 -9.22
C ALA A 169 1.24 5.69 -10.76
N ILE A 170 2.34 5.92 -11.50
CA ILE A 170 2.38 5.96 -12.96
C ILE A 170 3.59 5.25 -13.56
N ASP A 171 4.48 4.70 -12.74
CA ASP A 171 5.79 4.17 -13.17
C ASP A 171 5.75 2.67 -13.54
N GLY A 172 4.57 2.06 -13.55
CA GLY A 172 4.43 0.63 -13.85
C GLY A 172 4.73 -0.30 -12.67
N SER A 173 5.01 0.23 -11.47
CA SER A 173 5.05 -0.58 -10.25
C SER A 173 3.63 -0.92 -9.78
N ASN A 174 3.48 -1.93 -8.92
CA ASN A 174 2.18 -2.33 -8.34
C ASN A 174 2.07 -2.04 -6.83
N ASP A 175 3.04 -1.30 -6.28
CA ASP A 175 3.15 -1.03 -4.84
C ASP A 175 2.05 -0.11 -4.32
N VAL A 176 1.59 0.85 -5.15
CA VAL A 176 0.51 1.75 -4.78
C VAL A 176 -0.79 0.96 -4.68
N SER A 177 -1.11 0.14 -5.69
CA SER A 177 -2.26 -0.78 -5.65
C SER A 177 -2.20 -1.78 -4.50
N ALA A 178 -1.02 -2.39 -4.23
CA ALA A 178 -0.85 -3.28 -3.07
C ALA A 178 -1.18 -2.56 -1.76
N SER A 179 -0.70 -1.32 -1.61
CA SER A 179 -0.92 -0.53 -0.41
C SER A 179 -2.38 -0.10 -0.26
N PHE A 180 -3.06 0.17 -1.38
CA PHE A 180 -4.47 0.49 -1.42
C PHE A 180 -5.33 -0.64 -0.82
N VAL A 181 -5.09 -1.90 -1.21
CA VAL A 181 -5.87 -3.03 -0.68
C VAL A 181 -5.70 -3.14 0.85
N LEU A 182 -4.49 -2.97 1.35
CA LEU A 182 -4.24 -2.99 2.80
C LEU A 182 -4.86 -1.78 3.53
N VAL A 183 -4.73 -0.57 2.97
CA VAL A 183 -5.36 0.64 3.52
C VAL A 183 -6.89 0.53 3.51
N LEU A 184 -7.48 -0.07 2.49
CA LEU A 184 -8.92 -0.35 2.42
C LEU A 184 -9.35 -1.29 3.55
N ALA A 185 -8.59 -2.36 3.81
CA ALA A 185 -8.87 -3.25 4.93
C ALA A 185 -8.85 -2.50 6.28
N LEU A 186 -7.85 -1.63 6.50
CA LEU A 186 -7.74 -0.81 7.70
C LEU A 186 -8.88 0.20 7.81
N ALA A 187 -9.20 0.92 6.73
CA ALA A 187 -10.28 1.89 6.70
C ALA A 187 -11.65 1.25 6.99
N LEU A 188 -11.92 0.05 6.46
CA LEU A 188 -13.12 -0.73 6.78
C LEU A 188 -13.17 -1.14 8.26
N ALA A 189 -12.04 -1.52 8.85
CA ALA A 189 -11.97 -1.90 10.27
C ALA A 189 -12.35 -0.75 11.21
N VAL A 190 -12.14 0.51 10.81
CA VAL A 190 -12.58 1.70 11.58
C VAL A 190 -14.09 1.71 11.81
N PHE A 191 -14.87 1.18 10.87
CA PHE A 191 -16.34 1.14 10.94
C PHE A 191 -16.89 -0.06 11.70
N ALA A 192 -16.03 -0.99 12.15
CA ALA A 192 -16.42 -2.17 12.90
C ALA A 192 -17.12 -1.81 14.23
N ALA A 193 -18.30 -2.38 14.45
CA ALA A 193 -19.16 -2.11 15.60
C ALA A 193 -20.20 -3.24 15.80
N PRO A 194 -20.86 -3.34 16.98
CA PRO A 194 -21.89 -4.36 17.24
C PRO A 194 -23.11 -4.32 16.31
N SER A 195 -23.33 -3.22 15.58
CA SER A 195 -24.46 -3.07 14.66
C SER A 195 -24.30 -3.97 13.42
N ARG A 196 -25.40 -4.22 12.70
CA ARG A 196 -25.36 -5.01 11.45
C ARG A 196 -24.36 -4.46 10.43
N GLY A 197 -24.35 -3.14 10.24
CA GLY A 197 -23.37 -2.47 9.36
C GLY A 197 -21.93 -2.57 9.88
N GLY A 198 -21.72 -2.49 11.19
CA GLY A 198 -20.40 -2.66 11.79
C GLY A 198 -19.85 -4.08 11.67
N ARG A 199 -20.71 -5.10 11.83
CA ARG A 199 -20.35 -6.51 11.58
C ARG A 199 -19.97 -6.73 10.12
N PHE A 200 -20.73 -6.17 9.18
CA PHE A 200 -20.39 -6.22 7.76
C PHE A 200 -19.01 -5.59 7.50
N ALA A 201 -18.75 -4.39 8.03
CA ALA A 201 -17.46 -3.72 7.89
C ALA A 201 -16.29 -4.54 8.47
N PHE A 202 -16.50 -5.21 9.60
CA PHE A 202 -15.50 -6.11 10.20
C PHE A 202 -15.16 -7.30 9.29
N PHE A 203 -16.18 -7.98 8.74
CA PHE A 203 -15.94 -9.09 7.81
C PHE A 203 -15.36 -8.62 6.48
N ALA A 204 -15.87 -7.54 5.91
CA ALA A 204 -15.33 -6.95 4.69
C ALA A 204 -13.86 -6.57 4.86
N SER A 205 -13.50 -5.96 6.00
CA SER A 205 -12.10 -5.70 6.35
C SER A 205 -11.26 -6.97 6.35
N ALA A 206 -11.74 -8.06 6.98
CA ALA A 206 -11.01 -9.33 7.02
C ALA A 206 -10.82 -9.96 5.63
N LEU A 207 -11.85 -9.94 4.78
CA LEU A 207 -11.77 -10.44 3.41
C LEU A 207 -10.77 -9.62 2.57
N VAL A 208 -10.86 -8.29 2.64
CA VAL A 208 -9.93 -7.39 1.93
C VAL A 208 -8.50 -7.55 2.46
N PHE A 209 -8.33 -7.76 3.77
CA PHE A 209 -7.00 -8.06 4.33
C PHE A 209 -6.44 -9.39 3.80
N GLY A 210 -7.28 -10.42 3.69
CA GLY A 210 -6.92 -11.69 3.04
C GLY A 210 -6.52 -11.52 1.58
N TRP A 211 -7.21 -10.63 0.85
CA TRP A 211 -6.81 -10.24 -0.50
C TRP A 211 -5.47 -9.51 -0.50
N ALA A 212 -5.21 -8.58 0.42
CA ALA A 212 -3.91 -7.91 0.53
C ALA A 212 -2.76 -8.90 0.72
N MET A 213 -2.93 -9.93 1.54
CA MET A 213 -1.96 -11.02 1.71
C MET A 213 -1.75 -11.85 0.43
N ALA A 214 -2.81 -12.05 -0.37
CA ALA A 214 -2.72 -12.69 -1.68
C ALA A 214 -2.22 -11.74 -2.78
N PHE A 215 -2.15 -10.44 -2.55
CA PHE A 215 -1.64 -9.45 -3.50
C PHE A 215 -0.13 -9.28 -3.34
N LYS A 216 0.35 -9.07 -2.11
CA LYS A 216 1.77 -8.86 -1.85
C LYS A 216 2.20 -9.59 -0.59
N GLN A 217 3.26 -10.39 -0.68
CA GLN A 217 3.69 -11.27 0.40
C GLN A 217 3.98 -10.48 1.70
N PHE A 218 4.49 -9.25 1.60
CA PHE A 218 4.76 -8.38 2.76
C PHE A 218 3.52 -8.06 3.61
N ALA A 219 2.31 -8.10 3.04
CA ALA A 219 1.09 -7.85 3.80
C ALA A 219 0.85 -8.91 4.90
N VAL A 220 1.46 -10.11 4.81
CA VAL A 220 1.39 -11.12 5.87
C VAL A 220 1.98 -10.61 7.19
N LEU A 221 2.99 -9.75 7.13
CA LEU A 221 3.65 -9.18 8.31
C LEU A 221 2.75 -8.19 9.07
N ALA A 222 1.69 -7.71 8.42
CA ALA A 222 0.69 -6.87 9.07
C ALA A 222 -0.32 -7.68 9.91
N LEU A 223 -0.42 -9.01 9.70
CA LEU A 223 -1.43 -9.84 10.35
C LEU A 223 -1.22 -9.91 11.88
N PRO A 224 -0.01 -10.19 12.43
CA PRO A 224 0.14 -10.34 13.87
C PRO A 224 -0.18 -9.07 14.69
N PRO A 225 0.30 -7.86 14.32
CA PRO A 225 -0.09 -6.63 15.01
C PRO A 225 -1.59 -6.35 14.96
N LEU A 226 -2.24 -6.62 13.81
CA LEU A 226 -3.67 -6.41 13.64
C LEU A 226 -4.49 -7.38 14.51
N LEU A 227 -4.17 -8.68 14.46
CA LEU A 227 -4.83 -9.67 15.31
C LEU A 227 -4.62 -9.38 16.79
N ARG A 228 -3.43 -8.89 17.18
CA ARG A 228 -3.16 -8.47 18.54
C ARG A 228 -4.04 -7.29 18.96
N HIS A 229 -4.18 -6.26 18.12
CA HIS A 229 -5.10 -5.17 18.38
C HIS A 229 -6.53 -5.66 18.57
N LEU A 230 -7.03 -6.52 17.68
CA LEU A 230 -8.37 -7.08 17.77
C LEU A 230 -8.57 -7.89 19.07
N ALA A 231 -7.57 -8.67 19.48
CA ALA A 231 -7.61 -9.42 20.73
C ALA A 231 -7.65 -8.50 21.96
N VAL A 232 -6.82 -7.45 21.99
CA VAL A 232 -6.80 -6.45 23.07
C VAL A 232 -8.12 -5.67 23.13
N ALA A 233 -8.73 -5.39 21.98
CA ALA A 233 -10.02 -4.72 21.87
C ALA A 233 -11.22 -5.61 22.24
N GLY A 234 -11.02 -6.91 22.50
CA GLY A 234 -12.09 -7.87 22.76
C GLY A 234 -12.94 -8.19 21.53
N ALA A 235 -12.44 -7.90 20.32
CA ALA A 235 -13.09 -8.28 19.07
C ALA A 235 -12.82 -9.76 18.74
N SER A 236 -13.63 -10.32 17.84
CA SER A 236 -13.55 -11.72 17.39
C SER A 236 -12.32 -11.99 16.49
N TRP A 237 -11.10 -11.79 16.99
CA TRP A 237 -9.84 -11.88 16.23
C TRP A 237 -9.65 -13.23 15.53
N ARG A 238 -10.12 -14.33 16.12
CA ARG A 238 -10.07 -15.67 15.49
C ARG A 238 -10.92 -15.74 14.22
N ARG A 239 -12.11 -15.12 14.24
CA ARG A 239 -12.99 -15.06 13.06
C ARG A 239 -12.39 -14.17 11.99
N TYR A 240 -11.76 -13.06 12.39
CA TYR A 240 -11.01 -12.20 11.48
C TYR A 240 -9.87 -12.97 10.81
N ALA A 241 -9.04 -13.65 11.60
CA ALA A 241 -7.94 -14.47 11.10
C ALA A 241 -8.43 -15.56 10.14
N LEU A 242 -9.50 -16.28 10.52
CA LEU A 242 -10.08 -17.33 9.67
C LEU A 242 -10.59 -16.77 8.34
N ALA A 243 -11.29 -15.63 8.35
CA ALA A 243 -11.78 -15.00 7.13
C ALA A 243 -10.65 -14.48 6.24
N ALA A 244 -9.62 -13.86 6.83
CA ALA A 244 -8.45 -13.37 6.10
C ALA A 244 -7.67 -14.53 5.48
N ILE A 245 -7.27 -15.54 6.27
CA ILE A 245 -6.54 -16.72 5.80
C ILE A 245 -7.39 -17.50 4.78
N GLY A 246 -8.69 -17.66 5.04
CA GLY A 246 -9.60 -18.33 4.11
C GLY A 246 -9.71 -17.61 2.77
N THR A 247 -9.73 -16.29 2.76
CA THR A 247 -9.73 -15.50 1.52
C THR A 247 -8.40 -15.63 0.78
N THR A 248 -7.27 -15.53 1.48
CA THR A 248 -5.95 -15.75 0.88
C THR A 248 -5.86 -17.13 0.24
N ALA A 249 -6.28 -18.18 0.96
CA ALA A 249 -6.32 -19.53 0.45
C ALA A 249 -7.26 -19.66 -0.77
N ALA A 250 -8.44 -19.05 -0.74
CA ALA A 250 -9.38 -19.10 -1.86
C ALA A 250 -8.82 -18.45 -3.14
N LEU A 251 -7.99 -17.41 -3.02
CA LEU A 251 -7.35 -16.74 -4.15
C LEU A 251 -6.11 -17.50 -4.65
N VAL A 252 -5.36 -18.13 -3.73
CA VAL A 252 -4.10 -18.83 -4.05
C VAL A 252 -4.32 -20.26 -4.56
N LEU A 253 -5.25 -21.01 -3.94
CA LEU A 253 -5.43 -22.44 -4.20
C LEU A 253 -5.75 -22.79 -5.66
N PRO A 254 -6.57 -22.03 -6.41
CA PRO A 254 -6.84 -22.36 -7.82
C PRO A 254 -5.58 -22.45 -8.67
N PHE A 255 -4.61 -21.56 -8.44
CA PHE A 255 -3.34 -21.51 -9.17
C PHE A 255 -2.36 -22.58 -8.69
N LEU A 256 -2.32 -22.83 -7.37
CA LEU A 256 -1.55 -23.94 -6.82
C LEU A 256 -2.06 -25.30 -7.32
N ILE A 257 -3.36 -25.47 -7.54
CA ILE A 257 -3.96 -26.71 -8.07
C ILE A 257 -3.72 -26.85 -9.58
N MET A 258 -3.71 -25.73 -10.31
CA MET A 258 -3.51 -25.70 -11.76
C MET A 258 -2.14 -26.27 -12.16
N ASP A 259 -1.07 -25.75 -11.56
CA ASP A 259 0.29 -26.30 -11.68
C ASP A 259 1.06 -26.06 -10.36
N PRO A 260 1.11 -27.06 -9.47
CA PRO A 260 1.79 -26.90 -8.18
C PRO A 260 3.29 -26.61 -8.30
N GLY A 261 3.94 -27.19 -9.32
CA GLY A 261 5.38 -27.08 -9.51
C GLY A 261 5.75 -25.68 -9.96
N ALA A 262 5.13 -25.23 -11.06
CA ALA A 262 5.36 -23.89 -11.60
C ALA A 262 4.98 -22.82 -10.58
N PHE A 263 3.81 -22.94 -9.93
CA PHE A 263 3.37 -21.96 -8.94
C PHE A 263 4.36 -21.82 -7.77
N LEU A 264 4.78 -22.93 -7.15
CA LEU A 264 5.71 -22.89 -6.02
C LEU A 264 7.09 -22.37 -6.45
N GLU A 265 7.58 -22.78 -7.62
CA GLU A 265 8.83 -22.28 -8.17
C GLU A 265 8.81 -20.75 -8.30
N GLN A 266 7.75 -20.18 -8.90
CA GLN A 266 7.68 -18.72 -9.06
C GLN A 266 7.48 -17.96 -7.76
N GLN A 267 6.69 -18.48 -6.81
CA GLN A 267 6.52 -17.82 -5.52
C GLN A 267 7.82 -17.85 -4.69
N LEU A 268 8.63 -18.90 -4.82
CA LEU A 268 9.94 -18.99 -4.17
C LEU A 268 11.00 -18.17 -4.91
N ALA A 269 10.87 -18.02 -6.23
CA ALA A 269 11.76 -17.21 -7.05
C ALA A 269 11.82 -15.75 -6.57
N LEU A 270 10.76 -15.21 -5.94
CA LEU A 270 10.80 -13.88 -5.31
C LEU A 270 12.03 -13.67 -4.40
N PHE A 271 12.45 -14.70 -3.66
CA PHE A 271 13.56 -14.61 -2.72
C PHE A 271 14.94 -14.72 -3.39
N THR A 272 15.00 -15.16 -4.64
CA THR A 272 16.24 -15.58 -5.30
C THR A 272 16.44 -14.96 -6.68
N PHE A 273 15.44 -14.40 -7.33
CA PHE A 273 15.56 -13.91 -8.70
C PHE A 273 16.42 -12.64 -8.80
N HIS A 274 16.45 -11.81 -7.75
CA HIS A 274 17.38 -10.70 -7.65
C HIS A 274 18.74 -11.17 -7.14
N GLN A 275 19.68 -11.30 -8.08
CA GLN A 275 21.06 -11.72 -7.81
C GLN A 275 22.03 -10.56 -7.61
N GLU A 276 21.54 -9.33 -7.57
CA GLU A 276 22.37 -8.13 -7.43
C GLU A 276 22.06 -7.39 -6.14
N THR A 277 23.08 -6.79 -5.53
CA THR A 277 22.90 -5.86 -4.41
C THR A 277 22.57 -4.48 -4.98
N TRP A 278 21.32 -4.04 -4.85
CA TRP A 278 20.88 -2.79 -5.46
C TRP A 278 19.76 -2.10 -4.67
N GLY A 279 19.73 -0.77 -4.80
CA GLY A 279 18.60 0.06 -4.45
C GLY A 279 18.68 0.72 -3.07
N ALA A 280 17.53 0.88 -2.41
CA ALA A 280 17.37 1.69 -1.21
C ALA A 280 17.39 0.83 0.07
N ASN A 281 18.44 0.03 0.28
CA ASN A 281 18.65 -0.81 1.46
C ASN A 281 20.04 -0.58 2.07
N LEU A 282 20.23 -1.08 3.29
CA LEU A 282 21.48 -0.93 4.03
C LEU A 282 22.65 -1.65 3.37
N LEU A 283 22.39 -2.75 2.65
CA LEU A 283 23.44 -3.49 1.95
C LEU A 283 23.97 -2.72 0.74
N ALA A 284 23.09 -2.07 -0.03
CA ALA A 284 23.46 -1.18 -1.13
C ALA A 284 24.22 0.07 -0.64
N VAL A 285 23.93 0.55 0.58
CA VAL A 285 24.75 1.59 1.23
C VAL A 285 26.13 1.05 1.58
N ALA A 286 26.22 -0.15 2.17
CA ALA A 286 27.49 -0.78 2.50
C ALA A 286 28.36 -1.04 1.25
N ALA A 287 27.73 -1.38 0.11
CA ALA A 287 28.39 -1.59 -1.17
C ALA A 287 29.18 -0.36 -1.67
N ARG A 288 28.85 0.85 -1.18
CA ARG A 288 29.61 2.08 -1.49
C ARG A 288 30.99 2.13 -0.83
N PHE A 289 31.24 1.29 0.17
CA PHE A 289 32.47 1.26 0.94
C PHE A 289 33.33 0.02 0.67
N GLY A 290 32.88 -0.91 -0.18
CA GLY A 290 33.59 -2.14 -0.53
C GLY A 290 32.63 -3.22 -1.02
N ASP A 291 33.17 -4.39 -1.36
CA ASP A 291 32.38 -5.55 -1.78
C ASP A 291 31.51 -6.08 -0.61
N PRO A 292 30.17 -6.01 -0.70
CA PRO A 292 29.27 -6.45 0.37
C PRO A 292 29.04 -7.97 0.40
N THR A 293 29.68 -8.76 -0.47
CA THR A 293 29.39 -10.19 -0.64
C THR A 293 29.50 -10.99 0.66
N LEU A 294 30.52 -10.70 1.48
CA LEU A 294 30.70 -11.37 2.79
C LEU A 294 29.61 -11.01 3.81
N LEU A 295 28.88 -9.92 3.60
CA LEU A 295 27.78 -9.47 4.46
C LEU A 295 26.44 -10.12 4.10
N LEU A 296 26.28 -10.70 2.91
CA LEU A 296 25.01 -11.28 2.44
C LEU A 296 24.42 -12.30 3.42
N PRO A 297 25.17 -13.31 3.93
CA PRO A 297 24.61 -14.27 4.88
C PRO A 297 24.23 -13.63 6.22
N ILE A 298 25.01 -12.63 6.65
CA ILE A 298 24.76 -11.90 7.90
C ILE A 298 23.46 -11.11 7.78
N PHE A 299 23.27 -10.38 6.68
CA PHE A 299 22.06 -9.61 6.42
C PHE A 299 20.83 -10.49 6.31
N PHE A 300 20.92 -11.65 5.64
CA PHE A 300 19.83 -12.62 5.58
C PHE A 300 19.43 -13.13 6.98
N VAL A 301 20.41 -13.48 7.82
CA VAL A 301 20.14 -13.92 9.20
C VAL A 301 19.54 -12.77 10.03
N LEU A 302 20.09 -11.55 9.91
CA LEU A 302 19.56 -10.37 10.60
C LEU A 302 18.13 -10.03 10.17
N GLU A 303 17.83 -10.12 8.87
CA GLU A 303 16.49 -9.94 8.33
C GLU A 303 15.48 -10.86 9.03
N LEU A 304 15.77 -12.16 9.09
CA LEU A 304 14.91 -13.13 9.77
C LEU A 304 14.81 -12.83 11.26
N LEU A 305 15.94 -12.69 11.96
CA LEU A 305 15.96 -12.49 13.42
C LEU A 305 15.24 -11.21 13.84
N LEU A 306 15.49 -10.10 13.16
CA LEU A 306 14.87 -8.82 13.48
C LEU A 306 13.38 -8.80 13.11
N THR A 307 13.00 -9.43 11.99
CA THR A 307 11.58 -9.58 11.63
C THR A 307 10.85 -10.39 12.71
N PHE A 308 11.38 -11.54 13.13
CA PHE A 308 10.80 -12.33 14.21
C PHE A 308 10.79 -11.58 15.55
N ALA A 309 11.84 -10.83 15.88
CA ALA A 309 11.88 -10.03 17.10
C ALA A 309 10.79 -8.95 17.12
N VAL A 310 10.61 -8.20 16.02
CA VAL A 310 9.57 -7.18 15.90
C VAL A 310 8.18 -7.81 16.00
N LEU A 311 7.94 -8.94 15.33
CA LEU A 311 6.67 -9.66 15.43
C LEU A 311 6.41 -10.19 16.85
N ALA A 312 7.43 -10.73 17.53
CA ALA A 312 7.32 -11.19 18.90
C ALA A 312 6.98 -10.05 19.88
N ILE A 313 7.60 -8.88 19.68
CA ILE A 313 7.27 -7.66 20.42
C ILE A 313 5.82 -7.25 20.13
N ALA A 314 5.43 -7.20 18.86
CA ALA A 314 4.07 -6.81 18.46
C ALA A 314 2.99 -7.71 19.07
N VAL A 315 3.20 -9.04 19.10
CA VAL A 315 2.26 -10.00 19.69
C VAL A 315 2.16 -9.86 21.21
N ARG A 316 3.24 -9.45 21.89
CA ARG A 316 3.24 -9.23 23.34
C ARG A 316 2.69 -7.85 23.73
N TRP A 317 2.87 -6.85 22.87
CA TRP A 317 2.43 -5.49 23.11
C TRP A 317 0.89 -5.40 23.21
N SER A 318 0.38 -4.68 24.19
CA SER A 318 -1.04 -4.33 24.33
C SER A 318 -1.44 -3.22 23.36
N ILE A 319 -1.43 -3.51 22.05
CA ILE A 319 -1.69 -2.55 20.98
C ILE A 319 -3.10 -1.94 21.12
N PRO A 320 -3.22 -0.67 21.56
CA PRO A 320 -4.50 -0.13 22.04
C PRO A 320 -5.41 0.37 20.91
N THR A 321 -4.83 0.72 19.76
CA THR A 321 -5.53 1.39 18.66
C THR A 321 -5.16 0.77 17.32
N LEU A 322 -6.06 0.92 16.36
CA LEU A 322 -5.85 0.41 15.00
C LEU A 322 -4.67 1.11 14.32
N GLY A 323 -4.47 2.41 14.60
CA GLY A 323 -3.30 3.15 14.12
C GLY A 323 -1.99 2.60 14.66
N ALA A 324 -1.93 2.26 15.95
CA ALA A 324 -0.73 1.62 16.53
C ALA A 324 -0.46 0.25 15.89
N ALA A 325 -1.51 -0.51 15.54
CA ALA A 325 -1.37 -1.78 14.82
C ALA A 325 -0.80 -1.58 13.41
N ALA A 326 -1.29 -0.58 12.67
CA ALA A 326 -0.80 -0.24 11.34
C ALA A 326 0.65 0.26 11.35
N LEU A 327 1.05 1.04 12.36
CA LEU A 327 2.44 1.47 12.54
C LEU A 327 3.37 0.31 12.93
N ALA A 328 2.92 -0.60 13.79
CA ALA A 328 3.66 -1.82 14.11
C ALA A 328 3.83 -2.72 12.87
N ALA A 329 2.78 -2.86 12.06
CA ALA A 329 2.83 -3.55 10.77
C ALA A 329 3.84 -2.89 9.82
N SER A 330 3.82 -1.57 9.71
CA SER A 330 4.78 -0.79 8.90
C SER A 330 6.22 -1.05 9.36
N GLY A 331 6.47 -1.05 10.68
CA GLY A 331 7.77 -1.41 11.24
C GLY A 331 8.20 -2.84 10.91
N ALA A 332 7.28 -3.81 11.03
CA ALA A 332 7.55 -5.20 10.68
C ALA A 332 7.89 -5.39 9.20
N ILE A 333 7.26 -4.62 8.30
CA ILE A 333 7.54 -4.62 6.86
C ILE A 333 8.85 -3.91 6.53
N LEU A 334 9.19 -2.81 7.23
CA LEU A 334 10.42 -2.06 6.97
C LEU A 334 11.69 -2.86 7.24
N VAL A 335 11.68 -3.75 8.22
CA VAL A 335 12.84 -4.57 8.57
C VAL A 335 13.37 -5.37 7.36
N PRO A 336 12.58 -6.24 6.72
CA PRO A 336 13.04 -6.95 5.53
C PRO A 336 13.37 -6.00 4.38
N LEU A 337 12.63 -4.90 4.18
CA LEU A 337 12.96 -3.96 3.11
C LEU A 337 14.34 -3.27 3.27
N LEU A 338 14.75 -3.00 4.50
CA LEU A 338 16.03 -2.36 4.81
C LEU A 338 17.21 -3.34 4.75
N LEU A 339 16.95 -4.64 4.97
CA LEU A 339 17.98 -5.68 5.09
C LEU A 339 18.06 -6.59 3.87
N ALA A 340 17.03 -6.61 3.03
CA ALA A 340 17.03 -7.37 1.79
C ALA A 340 18.12 -6.89 0.85
N ARG A 341 18.60 -7.82 0.03
CA ARG A 341 19.64 -7.59 -0.99
C ARG A 341 19.21 -6.58 -2.05
N TRP A 342 17.91 -6.55 -2.36
CA TRP A 342 17.34 -5.72 -3.41
C TRP A 342 16.05 -5.08 -2.93
N THR A 343 16.00 -3.74 -2.96
CA THR A 343 14.75 -3.00 -2.72
C THR A 343 14.74 -1.68 -3.46
N THR A 344 13.58 -1.28 -3.98
CA THR A 344 13.40 -0.02 -4.70
C THR A 344 12.46 0.92 -3.93
N GLN A 345 12.42 2.19 -4.36
CA GLN A 345 11.59 3.23 -3.77
C GLN A 345 10.07 2.91 -3.71
N PRO A 346 9.45 2.20 -4.67
CA PRO A 346 8.04 1.79 -4.59
C PRO A 346 7.67 1.06 -3.29
N TYR A 347 8.53 0.18 -2.78
CA TYR A 347 8.26 -0.54 -1.52
C TYR A 347 8.12 0.41 -0.32
N TYR A 348 8.85 1.53 -0.32
CA TYR A 348 8.73 2.55 0.70
C TYR A 348 7.48 3.41 0.52
N VAL A 349 6.99 3.58 -0.70
CA VAL A 349 5.65 4.16 -0.95
C VAL A 349 4.55 3.25 -0.42
N TYR A 350 4.68 1.93 -0.61
CA TYR A 350 3.77 0.94 -0.02
C TYR A 350 3.70 1.10 1.50
N VAL A 351 4.83 1.14 2.18
CA VAL A 351 4.89 1.38 3.63
C VAL A 351 4.34 2.76 4.00
N GLY A 352 4.71 3.80 3.26
CA GLY A 352 4.31 5.18 3.57
C GLY A 352 2.80 5.40 3.54
N ALA A 353 2.06 4.68 2.68
CA ALA A 353 0.60 4.68 2.69
C ALA A 353 0.04 4.09 4.00
N ILE A 354 0.61 2.98 4.47
CA ILE A 354 0.22 2.33 5.73
C ILE A 354 0.54 3.24 6.92
N VAL A 355 1.69 3.92 6.90
CA VAL A 355 2.08 4.89 7.93
C VAL A 355 1.13 6.09 7.95
N ALA A 356 0.81 6.68 6.80
CA ALA A 356 -0.13 7.80 6.71
C ALA A 356 -1.50 7.39 7.28
N CYS A 357 -2.02 6.23 6.87
CA CYS A 357 -3.24 5.65 7.43
C CYS A 357 -3.10 5.44 8.95
N GLY A 358 -2.02 4.80 9.41
CA GLY A 358 -1.76 4.51 10.81
C GLY A 358 -1.73 5.75 11.70
N ILE A 359 -1.09 6.83 11.25
CA ILE A 359 -1.09 8.13 11.96
C ILE A 359 -2.52 8.66 12.07
N GLY A 360 -3.29 8.64 10.97
CA GLY A 360 -4.68 9.07 10.98
C GLY A 360 -5.55 8.26 11.93
N LEU A 361 -5.25 6.97 12.09
CA LEU A 361 -6.00 6.02 12.90
C LEU A 361 -5.49 5.88 14.34
N LEU A 362 -4.58 6.74 14.82
CA LEU A 362 -4.02 6.63 16.17
C LEU A 362 -5.06 6.66 17.29
N ASN A 363 -6.19 7.34 17.08
CA ASN A 363 -7.32 7.39 18.02
C ASN A 363 -8.42 6.36 17.73
N ALA A 364 -8.29 5.58 16.64
CA ALA A 364 -9.29 4.61 16.23
C ALA A 364 -9.25 3.36 17.12
N ARG A 365 -10.39 2.97 17.68
CA ARG A 365 -10.55 1.71 18.40
C ARG A 365 -11.62 0.86 17.71
N VAL A 366 -11.28 -0.39 17.40
CA VAL A 366 -12.28 -1.39 17.02
C VAL A 366 -13.12 -1.69 18.26
N ARG A 367 -14.45 -1.60 18.15
CA ARG A 367 -15.36 -1.98 19.26
C ARG A 367 -15.60 -3.49 19.20
N SER A 368 -15.98 -4.11 20.32
CA SER A 368 -16.36 -5.52 20.33
C SER A 368 -17.45 -5.79 19.29
N VAL A 369 -17.26 -6.80 18.43
CA VAL A 369 -18.14 -7.18 17.31
C VAL A 369 -18.62 -8.61 17.43
#